data_AF-A0A0K2RCZ1-F1
#
_entry.id   AF-A0A0K2RCZ1-F1
#
_cell.length_a   1.000
_cell.length_b   1.000
_cell.length_c   1.000
_cell.angle_alpha   90.00
_cell.angle_beta   90.00
_cell.angle_gamma   90.00
#
_symmetry.space_group_name_H-M   'P 1'
#
loop_
_entity.id
_entity.type
_entity.pdbx_description
1 polymer ?
#
loop_
_entity_poly.entity_id
_entity_poly.type
_entity_poly.pdbx_seq_one_letter_code
_entity_poly.pdbx_strand_id
1 'polypeptide(L)'
;MVLALATSGGGPQSHTAIIARSLGLPAVVAAAGIEAIDDGVEVYVDGAAGVVVPEPGEPERESAAKWAVSAATLAPFDGTGTTADGHPVPLLANVGNAKDAEASAGMGAQGVGLFRTEFCFLERDTEPSVAEQADAYRAVFAAFPGKKVVVRTLDAGRTSPCRS
;
A
#
# COMPACT_ATOMS: atom_id res chain seq x y z
N MET A 1 -4.54 15.70 5.37
CA MET A 1 -4.29 14.26 5.63
C MET A 1 -5.40 13.48 4.94
N VAL A 2 -5.06 12.44 4.17
CA VAL A 2 -6.04 11.59 3.49
C VAL A 2 -6.36 10.40 4.39
N LEU A 3 -7.64 10.12 4.64
CA LEU A 3 -8.09 9.07 5.56
C LEU A 3 -8.50 7.78 4.85
N ALA A 4 -9.00 7.88 3.61
CA ALA A 4 -9.44 6.76 2.79
C ALA A 4 -9.47 7.18 1.30
N LEU A 5 -9.63 6.20 0.40
CA LEU A 5 -9.79 6.41 -1.04
C LEU A 5 -11.09 5.74 -1.53
N ALA A 6 -11.91 6.48 -2.27
CA ALA A 6 -13.10 5.94 -2.93
C ALA A 6 -13.18 6.43 -4.38
N THR A 7 -13.45 5.53 -5.34
CA THR A 7 -13.49 5.89 -6.77
C THR A 7 -14.68 5.25 -7.48
N SER A 8 -15.31 5.98 -8.43
CA SER A 8 -16.44 5.47 -9.23
C SER A 8 -16.03 4.43 -10.28
N GLY A 9 -14.75 4.47 -10.70
CA GLY A 9 -14.16 3.52 -11.64
C GLY A 9 -12.94 2.78 -11.07
N GLY A 10 -12.44 1.81 -11.84
CA GLY A 10 -11.26 1.01 -11.48
C GLY A 10 -11.63 -0.34 -10.86
N GLY A 11 -10.67 -1.28 -10.88
CA GLY A 11 -10.82 -2.59 -10.24
C GLY A 11 -9.93 -2.74 -9.00
N PRO A 12 -10.08 -3.84 -8.22
CA PRO A 12 -9.27 -4.10 -7.02
C PRO A 12 -7.76 -4.19 -7.28
N GLN A 13 -7.38 -4.41 -8.54
CA GLN A 13 -6.00 -4.45 -9.02
C GLN A 13 -5.57 -3.15 -9.74
N SER A 14 -6.39 -2.11 -9.70
CA SER A 14 -6.02 -0.80 -10.26
C SER A 14 -4.87 -0.17 -9.49
N HIS A 15 -4.11 0.70 -10.16
CA HIS A 15 -3.02 1.45 -9.53
C HIS A 15 -3.48 2.16 -8.25
N THR A 16 -4.64 2.81 -8.28
CA THR A 16 -5.21 3.51 -7.11
C THR A 16 -5.46 2.56 -5.93
N ALA A 17 -6.09 1.41 -6.16
CA ALA A 17 -6.33 0.42 -5.11
C ALA A 17 -5.03 -0.14 -4.52
N ILE A 18 -4.04 -0.37 -5.39
CA ILE A 18 -2.73 -0.87 -5.00
C ILE A 18 -1.98 0.15 -4.13
N ILE A 19 -2.01 1.43 -4.53
CA ILE A 19 -1.34 2.53 -3.80
C ILE A 19 -2.00 2.74 -2.43
N ALA A 20 -3.33 2.77 -2.36
CA ALA A 20 -4.05 2.93 -1.11
C ALA A 20 -3.66 1.82 -0.11
N ARG A 21 -3.58 0.57 -0.59
CA ARG A 21 -3.15 -0.57 0.22
C ARG A 21 -1.71 -0.44 0.71
N SER A 22 -0.77 0.03 -0.11
CA SER A 22 0.61 0.27 0.36
C SER A 22 0.71 1.38 1.39
N LEU A 23 -0.20 2.37 1.33
CA LEU A 23 -0.30 3.45 2.32
C LEU A 23 -1.07 3.04 3.59
N GLY A 24 -1.61 1.82 3.65
CA GLY A 24 -2.44 1.36 4.77
C GLY A 24 -3.81 2.05 4.85
N LEU A 25 -4.26 2.68 3.77
CA LEU A 25 -5.53 3.39 3.71
C LEU A 25 -6.67 2.44 3.29
N PRO A 26 -7.86 2.53 3.93
CA PRO A 26 -9.07 1.91 3.42
C PRO A 26 -9.36 2.41 1.99
N ALA A 27 -9.71 1.48 1.10
CA ALA A 27 -10.02 1.82 -0.29
C ALA A 27 -11.20 1.04 -0.85
N VAL A 28 -12.12 1.75 -1.50
CA VAL A 28 -13.23 1.18 -2.27
C VAL A 28 -13.14 1.68 -3.72
N VAL A 29 -13.09 0.75 -4.66
CA VAL A 29 -13.05 1.05 -6.09
C VAL A 29 -14.34 0.57 -6.75
N ALA A 30 -14.74 1.24 -7.83
CA ALA A 30 -16.06 1.06 -8.45
C ALA A 30 -17.23 1.29 -7.47
N ALA A 31 -17.07 2.28 -6.57
CA ALA A 31 -18.09 2.68 -5.61
C ALA A 31 -19.27 3.35 -6.34
N ALA A 32 -20.44 2.72 -6.29
CA ALA A 32 -21.65 3.27 -6.87
C ALA A 32 -22.10 4.53 -6.12
N GLY A 33 -22.53 5.56 -6.85
CA GLY A 33 -23.12 6.77 -6.26
C GLY A 33 -22.12 7.78 -5.66
N ILE A 34 -20.81 7.51 -5.72
CA ILE A 34 -19.79 8.41 -5.17
C ILE A 34 -19.76 9.79 -5.86
N GLU A 35 -20.15 9.86 -7.14
CA GLU A 35 -20.18 11.10 -7.92
C GLU A 35 -21.32 12.05 -7.51
N ALA A 36 -22.29 11.54 -6.75
CA ALA A 36 -23.43 12.32 -6.24
C ALA A 36 -23.20 12.87 -4.82
N ILE A 37 -22.03 12.61 -4.22
CA ILE A 37 -21.68 13.11 -2.89
C ILE A 37 -21.03 14.49 -3.06
N ASP A 38 -21.62 15.50 -2.43
CA ASP A 38 -21.10 16.86 -2.46
C ASP A 38 -19.83 17.02 -1.62
N ASP A 39 -18.96 17.94 -2.04
CA ASP A 39 -17.75 18.30 -1.30
C ASP A 39 -18.11 18.78 0.13
N GLY A 40 -17.39 18.25 1.12
CA GLY A 40 -17.60 18.58 2.53
C GLY A 40 -18.59 17.68 3.26
N VAL A 41 -19.25 16.75 2.57
CA VAL A 41 -20.05 15.69 3.21
C VAL A 41 -19.12 14.69 3.87
N GLU A 42 -19.38 14.39 5.14
CA GLU A 42 -18.66 13.34 5.85
C GLU A 42 -19.06 11.97 5.30
N VAL A 43 -18.06 11.12 5.07
CA VAL A 43 -18.26 9.78 4.51
C VAL A 43 -17.57 8.72 5.36
N TYR A 44 -18.26 7.60 5.54
CA TYR A 44 -17.68 6.36 6.06
C TYR A 44 -17.26 5.47 4.89
N VAL A 45 -16.06 4.87 4.99
CA VAL A 45 -15.49 3.99 3.97
C VAL A 45 -15.10 2.67 4.61
N ASP A 46 -15.71 1.58 4.14
CA ASP A 46 -15.37 0.21 4.52
C ASP A 46 -14.73 -0.51 3.34
N GLY A 47 -13.40 -0.58 3.36
CA GLY A 47 -12.62 -1.29 2.34
C GLY A 47 -12.77 -2.81 2.38
N ALA A 48 -13.24 -3.39 3.49
CA ALA A 48 -13.45 -4.83 3.61
C ALA A 48 -14.82 -5.26 3.06
N ALA A 49 -15.86 -4.46 3.33
CA ALA A 49 -17.20 -4.67 2.80
C ALA A 49 -17.40 -4.07 1.39
N GLY A 50 -16.52 -3.16 0.96
CA GLY A 50 -16.65 -2.45 -0.31
C GLY A 50 -17.77 -1.39 -0.30
N VAL A 51 -18.03 -0.78 0.85
CA VAL A 51 -19.17 0.14 1.07
C VAL A 51 -18.68 1.55 1.36
N VAL A 52 -19.38 2.54 0.80
CA VAL A 52 -19.23 3.95 1.15
C VAL A 52 -20.59 4.49 1.60
N VAL A 53 -20.64 5.12 2.76
CA VAL A 53 -21.86 5.68 3.36
C VAL A 53 -21.68 7.18 3.57
N PRO A 54 -22.39 8.05 2.83
CA PRO A 54 -22.45 9.48 3.14
C PRO A 54 -23.27 9.73 4.40
N GLU A 55 -22.93 10.77 5.15
CA GLU A 55 -23.59 11.16 6.40
C GLU A 55 -23.69 10.00 7.40
N PRO A 56 -22.54 9.43 7.84
CA PRO A 56 -22.53 8.24 8.68
C PRO A 56 -23.22 8.47 10.03
N GLY A 57 -23.96 7.45 10.45
CA GLY A 57 -24.57 7.39 11.77
C GLY A 57 -23.58 6.95 12.85
N GLU A 58 -24.08 6.78 14.07
CA GLU A 58 -23.31 6.26 15.20
C GLU A 58 -22.66 4.88 14.93
N PRO A 59 -23.34 3.89 14.31
CA PRO A 59 -22.75 2.58 14.07
C PRO A 59 -21.48 2.63 13.20
N GLU A 60 -21.50 3.43 12.14
CA GLU A 60 -20.37 3.62 11.24
C GLU A 60 -19.21 4.34 11.93
N ARG A 61 -19.52 5.37 12.74
CA ARG A 61 -18.51 6.10 13.53
C ARG A 61 -17.84 5.21 14.56
N GLU A 62 -18.62 4.40 15.26
CA GLU A 62 -18.08 3.41 16.20
C GLU A 62 -17.20 2.37 15.50
N SER A 63 -17.62 1.88 14.34
CA SER A 63 -16.85 0.93 13.53
C SER A 63 -15.51 1.53 13.12
N ALA A 64 -15.52 2.77 12.60
CA ALA A 64 -14.31 3.49 12.22
C ALA A 64 -13.37 3.72 13.42
N ALA A 65 -13.92 4.08 14.58
CA ALA A 65 -13.13 4.26 15.80
C ALA A 65 -12.49 2.95 16.27
N LYS A 66 -13.24 1.84 16.26
CA LYS A 66 -12.72 0.49 16.58
C LYS A 66 -11.62 0.08 15.62
N TRP A 67 -11.80 0.33 14.32
CA TRP A 67 -10.76 0.08 13.32
C TRP A 67 -9.53 0.92 13.57
N ALA A 68 -9.65 2.21 13.86
CA ALA A 68 -8.51 3.09 14.11
C ALA A 68 -7.68 2.62 15.32
N VAL A 69 -8.34 2.14 16.39
CA VAL A 69 -7.66 1.52 17.53
C VAL A 69 -6.96 0.23 17.10
N SER A 70 -7.66 -0.67 16.42
CA SER A 70 -7.09 -1.95 15.97
C SER A 70 -5.94 -1.79 14.97
N ALA A 71 -6.00 -0.80 14.09
CA ALA A 71 -4.96 -0.48 13.13
C ALA A 71 -3.71 0.09 13.83
N ALA A 72 -3.88 0.75 14.98
CA ALA A 72 -2.77 1.20 15.82
C ALA A 72 -2.17 0.05 16.65
N THR A 73 -2.92 -1.00 16.96
CA THR A 73 -2.43 -2.21 17.63
C THR A 73 -1.91 -3.25 16.63
N LEU A 74 -0.67 -3.04 16.16
CA LEU A 74 0.10 -4.15 15.58
C LEU A 74 0.53 -5.09 16.72
N ALA A 75 0.13 -6.35 16.64
CA ALA A 75 0.71 -7.37 17.50
C ALA A 75 2.23 -7.34 17.33
N PRO A 76 3.03 -7.38 18.41
CA PRO A 76 4.48 -7.39 18.29
C PRO A 76 4.89 -8.59 17.45
N PHE A 77 5.47 -8.33 16.29
CA PHE A 77 6.05 -9.34 15.43
C PHE A 77 7.51 -9.53 15.86
N ASP A 78 7.86 -10.74 16.30
CA ASP A 78 9.21 -11.07 16.77
C ASP A 78 10.21 -11.35 15.64
N GLY A 79 9.78 -11.17 14.38
CA GLY A 79 10.61 -11.42 13.20
C GLY A 79 10.63 -12.88 12.74
N THR A 80 9.85 -13.77 13.37
CA THR A 80 9.82 -15.20 13.02
C THR A 80 8.45 -15.66 12.55
N GLY A 81 8.36 -16.13 11.30
CA GLY A 81 7.17 -16.81 10.78
C GLY A 81 7.30 -18.32 10.96
N THR A 82 6.37 -18.93 11.69
CA THR A 82 6.32 -20.39 11.85
C THR A 82 4.87 -20.86 11.75
N THR A 83 4.64 -21.97 11.06
CA THR A 83 3.33 -22.63 11.02
C THR A 83 3.03 -23.34 12.35
N ALA A 84 1.77 -23.75 12.56
CA ALA A 84 1.35 -24.42 13.81
C ALA A 84 2.09 -25.75 14.08
N ASP A 85 2.63 -26.39 13.04
CA ASP A 85 3.44 -27.61 13.09
C ASP A 85 4.96 -27.36 13.11
N GLY A 86 5.40 -26.10 13.23
CA GLY A 86 6.80 -25.74 13.45
C GLY A 86 7.63 -25.49 12.19
N HIS A 87 7.02 -25.45 10.99
CA HIS A 87 7.76 -25.16 9.75
C HIS A 87 8.07 -23.66 9.64
N PRO A 88 9.34 -23.27 9.46
CA PRO A 88 9.71 -21.87 9.31
C PRO A 88 9.25 -21.33 7.95
N VAL A 89 8.56 -20.20 7.95
CA VAL A 89 8.09 -19.50 6.75
C VAL A 89 8.70 -18.10 6.73
N PRO A 90 9.56 -17.78 5.75
CA PRO A 90 10.16 -16.46 5.65
C PRO A 90 9.09 -15.37 5.44
N LEU A 91 9.05 -14.39 6.33
CA LEU A 91 8.16 -13.23 6.20
C LEU A 91 8.92 -12.09 5.53
N LEU A 92 8.66 -11.92 4.24
CA LEU A 92 9.34 -10.94 3.38
C LEU A 92 8.40 -9.76 3.08
N ALA A 93 8.97 -8.56 3.02
CA ALA A 93 8.23 -7.34 2.77
C ALA A 93 7.93 -7.13 1.28
N ASN A 94 6.84 -6.43 1.01
CA ASN A 94 6.54 -5.84 -0.30
C ASN A 94 6.74 -4.33 -0.18
N VAL A 95 7.65 -3.76 -0.98
CA VAL A 95 8.11 -2.37 -0.84
C VAL A 95 8.04 -1.65 -2.18
N GLY A 96 7.76 -0.35 -2.16
CA GLY A 96 7.81 0.52 -3.34
C GLY A 96 8.97 1.52 -3.30
N ASN A 97 9.50 1.83 -2.12
CA ASN A 97 10.55 2.83 -1.94
C ASN A 97 11.43 2.52 -0.71
N ALA A 98 12.45 3.35 -0.47
CA ALA A 98 13.38 3.19 0.65
C ALA A 98 12.71 3.32 2.03
N LYS A 99 11.73 4.22 2.18
CA LYS A 99 11.01 4.44 3.43
C LYS A 99 10.19 3.22 3.82
N ASP A 100 9.53 2.58 2.85
CA ASP A 100 8.81 1.32 3.07
C ASP A 100 9.77 0.20 3.50
N ALA A 101 10.96 0.18 2.90
CA ALA A 101 12.00 -0.80 3.23
C ALA A 101 12.52 -0.62 4.65
N GLU A 102 12.82 0.61 5.07
CA GLU A 102 13.24 0.95 6.44
C GLU A 102 12.15 0.60 7.47
N ALA A 103 10.90 0.97 7.21
CA ALA A 103 9.76 0.63 8.07
C ALA A 103 9.62 -0.88 8.22
N SER A 104 9.67 -1.61 7.11
CA SER A 104 9.57 -3.08 7.10
C SER A 104 10.72 -3.76 7.84
N ALA A 105 11.94 -3.24 7.70
CA ALA A 105 13.10 -3.73 8.42
C ALA A 105 12.94 -3.49 9.94
N GLY A 106 12.45 -2.32 10.35
CA GLY A 106 12.14 -2.01 11.75
C GLY A 106 11.04 -2.88 12.35
N MET A 107 10.12 -3.39 11.52
CA MET A 107 9.10 -4.36 11.91
C MET A 107 9.62 -5.80 11.96
N GLY A 108 10.87 -6.09 11.61
CA GLY A 108 11.44 -7.44 11.69
C GLY A 108 11.31 -8.27 10.41
N ALA A 109 11.03 -7.66 9.25
CA ALA A 109 11.00 -8.40 7.99
C ALA A 109 12.34 -9.10 7.69
N GLN A 110 12.26 -10.32 7.15
CA GLN A 110 13.43 -11.16 6.88
C GLN A 110 14.05 -10.92 5.49
N GLY A 111 13.52 -9.95 4.75
CA GLY A 111 13.98 -9.53 3.42
C GLY A 111 12.84 -8.87 2.67
N VAL A 112 13.02 -8.70 1.37
CA VAL A 112 12.02 -8.15 0.45
C VAL A 112 11.64 -9.23 -0.56
N GLY A 113 10.36 -9.60 -0.56
CA GLY A 113 9.78 -10.59 -1.46
C GLY A 113 9.29 -9.99 -2.77
N LEU A 114 9.04 -8.68 -2.78
CA LEU A 114 8.68 -7.92 -3.96
C LEU A 114 9.09 -6.46 -3.78
N PHE A 115 10.02 -5.98 -4.59
CA PHE A 115 10.30 -4.55 -4.75
C PHE A 115 9.70 -4.09 -6.09
N ARG A 116 8.71 -3.19 -5.98
CA ARG A 116 8.02 -2.58 -7.12
C ARG A 116 8.76 -1.34 -7.59
N THR A 117 9.37 -1.43 -8.76
CA THR A 117 10.19 -0.35 -9.32
C THR A 117 9.36 0.74 -9.99
N GLU A 118 8.07 0.51 -10.23
CA GLU A 118 7.14 1.46 -10.88
C GLU A 118 7.00 2.76 -10.07
N PHE A 119 7.13 2.70 -8.74
CA PHE A 119 7.09 3.87 -7.87
C PHE A 119 8.26 4.84 -8.09
N CYS A 120 9.36 4.40 -8.72
CA CYS A 120 10.42 5.31 -9.16
C CYS A 120 10.01 6.15 -10.39
N PHE A 121 8.91 5.78 -11.05
CA PHE A 121 8.38 6.43 -12.26
C PHE A 121 7.08 7.18 -11.98
N LEU A 122 6.28 6.72 -11.02
CA LEU A 122 5.07 7.39 -10.55
C LEU A 122 5.46 8.67 -9.80
N GLU A 123 4.77 9.78 -10.06
CA GLU A 123 5.05 11.13 -9.52
C GLU A 123 6.23 11.90 -10.15
N ARG A 124 6.69 11.51 -11.34
CA ARG A 124 7.71 12.27 -12.09
C ARG A 124 7.22 12.67 -13.47
N ASP A 125 7.48 13.91 -13.85
CA ASP A 125 7.21 14.44 -15.20
C ASP A 125 8.16 13.85 -16.25
N THR A 126 9.33 13.37 -15.82
CA THR A 126 10.40 12.82 -16.67
C THR A 126 10.86 11.47 -16.19
N GLU A 127 11.17 10.58 -17.13
CA GLU A 127 11.70 9.25 -16.84
C GLU A 127 12.98 9.33 -15.98
N PRO A 128 13.09 8.53 -14.90
CA PRO A 128 14.26 8.52 -14.04
C PRO A 128 15.49 7.99 -14.78
N SER A 129 16.60 8.71 -14.64
CA SER A 129 17.89 8.27 -15.16
C SER A 129 18.37 6.99 -14.47
N VAL A 130 19.30 6.28 -15.12
CA VAL A 130 19.94 5.08 -14.54
C VAL A 130 20.59 5.37 -13.20
N ALA A 131 21.18 6.57 -13.02
CA ALA A 131 21.78 6.98 -11.76
C ALA A 131 20.75 7.08 -10.64
N GLU A 132 19.61 7.72 -10.91
CA GLU A 132 18.52 7.86 -9.93
C GLU A 132 17.89 6.52 -9.57
N GLN A 133 17.69 5.64 -10.55
CA GLN A 133 17.23 4.27 -10.29
C GLN A 133 18.23 3.51 -9.43
N ALA A 134 19.54 3.61 -9.75
CA ALA A 134 20.58 2.95 -8.98
C ALA A 134 20.65 3.45 -7.53
N ASP A 135 20.44 4.75 -7.30
CA ASP A 135 20.42 5.35 -5.97
C ASP A 135 19.18 4.90 -5.17
N ALA A 136 18.01 4.87 -5.81
CA ALA A 136 16.78 4.35 -5.19
C ALA A 136 16.93 2.87 -4.80
N TYR A 137 17.51 2.04 -5.67
CA TYR A 137 17.72 0.62 -5.39
C TYR A 137 18.75 0.42 -4.28
N ARG A 138 19.84 1.21 -4.27
CA ARG A 138 20.84 1.20 -3.20
C ARG A 138 20.22 1.48 -1.84
N ALA A 139 19.31 2.44 -1.75
CA ALA A 139 18.63 2.78 -0.51
C ALA A 139 17.77 1.60 0.02
N VAL A 140 17.05 0.91 -0.86
CA VAL A 140 16.29 -0.31 -0.48
C VAL A 140 17.22 -1.44 -0.02
N PHE A 141 18.35 -1.66 -0.72
CA PHE A 141 19.31 -2.69 -0.34
C PHE A 141 20.00 -2.39 1.00
N ALA A 142 20.26 -1.11 1.29
CA ALA A 142 20.87 -0.69 2.54
C ALA A 142 20.00 -1.00 3.77
N ALA A 143 18.66 -1.02 3.62
CA ALA A 143 17.73 -1.41 4.68
C ALA A 143 17.76 -2.92 4.98
N PHE A 144 18.26 -3.75 4.07
CA PHE A 144 18.26 -5.21 4.16
C PHE A 144 19.65 -5.83 3.90
N PRO A 145 20.68 -5.49 4.69
CA PRO A 145 22.05 -5.95 4.45
C PRO A 145 22.15 -7.47 4.58
N GLY A 146 22.67 -8.12 3.52
CA GLY A 146 22.84 -9.58 3.48
C GLY A 146 21.54 -10.38 3.40
N LYS A 147 20.38 -9.72 3.29
CA LYS A 147 19.06 -10.36 3.18
C LYS A 147 18.59 -10.41 1.73
N LYS A 148 17.66 -11.31 1.44
CA LYS A 148 17.07 -11.48 0.10
C LYS A 148 16.28 -10.22 -0.29
N VAL A 149 16.50 -9.73 -1.51
CA VAL A 149 15.69 -8.68 -2.13
C VAL A 149 15.30 -9.11 -3.53
N VAL A 150 14.01 -9.30 -3.78
CA VAL A 150 13.46 -9.66 -5.09
C VAL A 150 12.98 -8.39 -5.79
N VAL A 151 13.70 -7.98 -6.83
CA VAL A 151 13.36 -6.80 -7.63
C VAL A 151 12.47 -7.22 -8.79
N ARG A 152 11.31 -6.56 -8.95
CA ARG A 152 10.50 -6.69 -10.16
C ARG A 152 10.90 -5.58 -11.13
N THR A 153 11.32 -5.97 -12.33
CA THR A 153 11.54 -5.03 -13.43
C THR A 153 10.24 -4.29 -13.75
N LEU A 154 10.33 -3.06 -14.27
CA LEU A 154 9.20 -2.19 -14.57
C LEU A 154 8.03 -2.95 -15.22
N ASP A 155 6.90 -3.02 -14.53
CA ASP A 155 5.62 -3.53 -15.01
C ASP A 155 4.70 -2.34 -15.36
N ALA A 156 5.00 -1.69 -16.49
CA ALA A 156 4.17 -0.64 -17.03
C ALA A 156 2.91 -1.26 -17.68
N GLY A 157 1.87 -1.49 -16.87
CA GLY A 157 0.56 -1.88 -17.38
C GLY A 157 0.06 -0.94 -18.49
N ARG A 158 -0.71 -1.47 -19.45
CA ARG A 158 -1.22 -0.83 -20.71
C ARG A 158 -1.97 0.52 -20.60
N THR A 159 -1.90 1.24 -19.48
CA THR A 159 -2.68 2.47 -19.24
C THR A 159 -1.88 3.65 -18.68
N SER A 160 -0.57 3.55 -18.51
CA SER A 160 0.25 4.76 -18.27
C SER A 160 0.62 5.39 -19.61
N PRO A 161 0.35 6.68 -19.86
CA PRO A 161 0.79 7.34 -21.08
C PRO A 161 2.30 7.57 -20.98
N CYS A 162 3.08 6.52 -21.25
CA CYS A 162 4.47 6.67 -21.66
C CYS A 162 4.42 7.36 -23.04
N ARG A 163 4.45 8.69 -23.05
CA ARG A 163 4.61 9.44 -24.30
C ARG A 163 6.01 9.14 -24.83
N SER A 164 6.06 8.56 -26.03
CA SER A 164 7.24 8.53 -26.90
C SER A 164 7.67 9.94 -27.29
#